data_AF-A0A850GNF8-F1
#
_entry.id   AF-A0A850GNF8-F1
#
_cell.length_a   1.000
_cell.length_b   1.000
_cell.length_c   1.000
_cell.angle_alpha   90.00
_cell.angle_beta   90.00
_cell.angle_gamma   90.00
#
_symmetry.space_group_name_H-M   'P 1'
#
loop_
_entity.id
_entity.type
_entity.pdbx_description
1 polymer ?
#
loop_
_entity_poly.entity_id
_entity_poly.type
_entity_poly.pdbx_seq_one_letter_code
_entity_poly.pdbx_strand_id
1 'polypeptide(L)'
;MAAGEMRDNTRPLHRPSTTALFIALVCAPLAACDSEEIETTDMLELSDGEFGGDEFRAANYYIPVGTHDVANCDTIAGWVKDGDTTAPTWVTIHRDAAWPNGQEVAVVQANLYRADLDFADKNHGFSIPTPASLKTGLPVRLYIHGINVDANGDWDVNALSPLLSQTGKEICCGDLCDFDSGGDFVDIPQQ
;
A
#
# COMPACT_ATOMS: atom_id res chain seq x y z
N MET A 1 -75.68 -3.82 -3.91
CA MET A 1 -74.79 -4.86 -4.46
C MET A 1 -73.40 -4.52 -3.91
N ALA A 2 -73.00 -5.01 -2.73
CA ALA A 2 -72.34 -6.31 -2.47
C ALA A 2 -71.08 -6.50 -3.33
N ALA A 3 -69.88 -6.92 -2.88
CA ALA A 3 -69.21 -7.19 -1.61
C ALA A 3 -67.75 -7.61 -1.98
N GLY A 4 -66.78 -7.56 -1.05
CA GLY A 4 -65.47 -8.27 -1.13
C GLY A 4 -64.25 -7.41 -0.74
N GLU A 5 -63.72 -7.41 0.50
CA GLU A 5 -62.91 -8.43 1.23
C GLU A 5 -61.43 -8.47 0.73
N MET A 6 -60.51 -7.77 1.42
CA MET A 6 -59.40 -8.30 2.27
C MET A 6 -58.26 -9.02 1.50
N ARG A 7 -56.98 -8.63 1.59
CA ARG A 7 -56.05 -8.99 2.68
C ARG A 7 -54.75 -8.17 2.69
N ASP A 8 -54.37 -7.79 3.90
CA ASP A 8 -53.06 -7.36 4.39
C ASP A 8 -51.99 -8.45 4.22
N ASN A 9 -50.76 -8.07 3.88
CA ASN A 9 -49.62 -8.98 3.84
C ASN A 9 -48.34 -8.27 4.33
N THR A 10 -48.27 -8.08 5.64
CA THR A 10 -47.04 -7.75 6.38
C THR A 10 -46.24 -9.01 6.67
N ARG A 11 -44.99 -9.09 6.18
CA ARG A 11 -43.93 -9.97 6.73
C ARG A 11 -42.55 -9.30 6.66
N PRO A 12 -41.63 -9.62 7.59
CA PRO A 12 -40.71 -8.65 8.15
C PRO A 12 -39.25 -8.79 7.68
N LEU A 13 -38.50 -7.69 7.83
CA LEU A 13 -37.05 -7.57 7.67
C LEU A 13 -36.28 -8.50 8.60
N HIS A 14 -35.37 -9.30 8.03
CA HIS A 14 -34.40 -10.10 8.79
C HIS A 14 -33.06 -9.36 8.82
N ARG A 15 -32.61 -9.00 10.03
CA ARG A 15 -31.22 -8.58 10.32
C ARG A 15 -30.44 -9.80 10.84
N PRO A 16 -29.21 -10.06 10.37
CA PRO A 16 -28.29 -10.89 11.14
C PRO A 16 -27.55 -10.04 12.17
N SER A 17 -27.73 -10.38 13.45
CA SER A 17 -26.94 -9.91 14.59
C SER A 17 -25.95 -11.02 14.94
N THR A 18 -24.67 -10.80 14.65
CA THR A 18 -23.61 -11.77 14.96
C THR A 18 -23.16 -11.56 16.40
N THR A 19 -23.62 -12.41 17.31
CA THR A 19 -23.13 -12.48 18.69
C THR A 19 -21.87 -13.34 18.72
N ALA A 20 -20.75 -12.74 19.16
CA ALA A 20 -19.47 -13.41 19.37
C ALA A 20 -19.56 -14.43 20.52
N LEU A 21 -19.03 -15.63 20.30
CA LEU A 21 -18.87 -16.66 21.34
C LEU A 21 -17.38 -16.83 21.64
N PHE A 22 -16.95 -16.26 22.77
CA PHE A 22 -15.68 -16.59 23.40
C PHE A 22 -15.85 -17.91 24.16
N ILE A 23 -15.13 -18.96 23.77
CA ILE A 23 -14.86 -20.10 24.65
C ILE A 23 -13.35 -20.30 24.74
N ALA A 24 -12.89 -20.31 25.98
CA ALA A 24 -11.53 -20.18 26.43
C ALA A 24 -10.66 -21.40 26.11
N LEU A 25 -9.43 -21.11 25.71
CA LEU A 25 -8.30 -22.02 25.68
C LEU A 25 -7.90 -22.36 27.12
N VAL A 26 -8.16 -23.60 27.56
CA VAL A 26 -7.57 -24.15 28.78
C VAL A 26 -6.58 -25.22 28.37
N CYS A 27 -5.30 -24.87 28.39
CA CYS A 27 -4.22 -25.83 28.30
C CYS A 27 -3.96 -26.38 29.71
N ALA A 28 -4.09 -27.69 29.91
CA ALA A 28 -3.55 -28.40 31.06
C ALA A 28 -2.48 -29.41 30.59
N PRO A 29 -1.46 -29.72 31.41
CA PRO A 29 -0.23 -30.35 30.93
C PRO A 29 -0.20 -31.87 31.14
N LEU A 30 0.67 -32.49 30.34
CA LEU A 30 1.24 -33.85 30.45
C LEU A 30 0.42 -35.05 29.96
N ALA A 31 1.14 -35.81 29.10
CA ALA A 31 1.04 -37.25 28.82
C ALA A 31 -0.03 -37.74 27.84
N ALA A 32 0.42 -37.98 26.61
CA ALA A 32 0.44 -39.28 25.92
C ALA A 32 -0.12 -39.19 24.49
N CYS A 33 0.75 -39.60 23.57
CA CYS A 33 0.45 -39.98 22.20
C CYS A 33 -0.50 -41.19 22.23
N ASP A 34 -1.66 -41.11 21.60
CA ASP A 34 -2.25 -42.29 20.96
C ASP A 34 -2.99 -41.88 19.69
N SER A 35 -2.74 -42.67 18.67
CA SER A 35 -3.27 -42.62 17.33
C SER A 35 -4.72 -43.11 17.32
N GLU A 36 -5.66 -42.24 16.97
CA GLU A 36 -6.98 -42.68 16.53
C GLU A 36 -7.22 -42.24 15.08
N GLU A 37 -7.30 -43.25 14.24
CA GLU A 37 -7.66 -43.24 12.83
C GLU A 37 -8.93 -42.41 12.60
N ILE A 38 -8.84 -41.36 11.79
CA ILE A 38 -10.02 -40.78 11.17
C ILE A 38 -10.12 -41.38 9.77
N GLU A 39 -10.83 -42.50 9.68
CA GLU A 39 -11.49 -42.89 8.44
C GLU A 39 -12.56 -41.85 8.13
N THR A 40 -12.33 -41.00 7.13
CA THR A 40 -13.44 -40.47 6.34
C THR A 40 -13.12 -40.66 4.86
N THR A 41 -13.55 -41.81 4.35
CA THR A 41 -13.97 -41.89 2.96
C THR A 41 -15.39 -41.36 2.94
N ASP A 42 -15.55 -40.07 2.64
CA ASP A 42 -16.81 -39.54 2.15
C ASP A 42 -16.49 -38.54 1.04
N MET A 43 -16.27 -39.10 -0.15
CA MET A 43 -16.22 -38.33 -1.38
C MET A 43 -17.63 -37.80 -1.65
N LEU A 44 -17.91 -36.60 -1.17
CA LEU A 44 -19.07 -35.85 -1.65
C LEU A 44 -18.75 -35.35 -3.07
N GLU A 45 -19.33 -36.04 -4.04
CA GLU A 45 -19.46 -35.57 -5.42
C GLU A 45 -20.16 -34.21 -5.43
N LEU A 46 -19.38 -33.14 -5.58
CA LEU A 46 -19.94 -31.87 -6.05
C LEU A 46 -19.97 -31.93 -7.57
N SER A 47 -21.16 -32.27 -8.04
CA SER A 47 -21.64 -32.14 -9.40
C SER A 47 -21.08 -30.92 -10.11
N ASP A 48 -20.56 -31.16 -11.30
CA ASP A 48 -20.20 -30.28 -12.39
C ASP A 48 -21.37 -29.33 -12.73
N GLY A 49 -21.54 -28.34 -11.87
CA GLY A 49 -22.37 -27.16 -12.06
C GLY A 49 -21.46 -25.96 -12.15
N GLU A 50 -21.27 -25.47 -13.38
CA GLU A 50 -20.94 -24.10 -13.76
C GLU A 50 -20.75 -23.13 -12.58
N PHE A 51 -19.60 -23.21 -11.89
CA PHE A 51 -19.18 -22.15 -10.98
C PHE A 51 -18.70 -21.01 -11.87
N GLY A 52 -19.58 -20.03 -12.10
CA GLY A 52 -19.20 -18.74 -12.63
C GLY A 52 -17.97 -18.24 -11.89
N GLY A 53 -16.91 -17.98 -12.65
CA GLY A 53 -15.56 -17.69 -12.15
C GLY A 53 -15.45 -16.31 -11.52
N ASP A 54 -16.19 -16.09 -10.43
CA ASP A 54 -16.04 -14.93 -9.58
C ASP A 54 -15.39 -15.36 -8.26
N GLU A 55 -14.27 -14.71 -7.94
CA GLU A 55 -13.62 -14.62 -6.63
C GLU A 55 -12.67 -15.75 -6.17
N PHE A 56 -11.40 -15.69 -6.58
CA PHE A 56 -10.29 -15.37 -5.66
C PHE A 56 -9.07 -14.90 -6.47
N ARG A 57 -8.77 -13.59 -6.36
CA ARG A 57 -7.74 -12.87 -7.12
C ARG A 57 -6.35 -13.43 -6.81
N ALA A 58 -5.81 -14.29 -7.67
CA ALA A 58 -4.40 -14.67 -7.68
C ALA A 58 -3.67 -14.06 -8.89
N ALA A 59 -3.83 -12.75 -9.10
CA ALA A 59 -3.20 -12.06 -10.24
C ALA A 59 -2.59 -10.70 -9.89
N ASN A 60 -2.18 -10.51 -8.62
CA ASN A 60 -1.21 -9.49 -8.20
C ASN A 60 -0.46 -10.04 -7.01
N TYR A 61 0.71 -10.63 -7.27
CA TYR A 61 1.47 -11.38 -6.27
C TYR A 61 2.69 -10.60 -5.79
N TYR A 62 3.10 -9.56 -6.52
CA TYR A 62 4.31 -8.84 -6.20
C TYR A 62 4.01 -7.47 -5.61
N ILE A 63 4.61 -7.22 -4.45
CA ILE A 63 4.61 -5.89 -3.86
C ILE A 63 5.77 -5.12 -4.51
N PRO A 64 5.56 -3.87 -4.98
CA PRO A 64 6.64 -3.06 -5.53
C PRO A 64 7.86 -3.01 -4.62
N VAL A 65 9.04 -3.13 -5.21
CA VAL A 65 10.32 -2.99 -4.51
C VAL A 65 11.07 -1.80 -5.08
N GLY A 66 11.84 -1.11 -4.22
CA GLY A 66 12.54 0.07 -4.66
C GLY A 66 13.22 0.82 -3.52
N THR A 67 13.91 1.89 -3.89
CA THR A 67 14.60 2.77 -2.95
C THR A 67 14.31 4.23 -3.25
N HIS A 68 14.23 5.03 -2.20
CA HIS A 68 14.37 6.47 -2.26
C HIS A 68 15.85 6.79 -2.12
N ASP A 69 16.55 7.07 -3.21
CA ASP A 69 18.00 7.25 -3.23
C ASP A 69 18.39 8.66 -2.78
N VAL A 70 17.81 9.67 -3.43
CA VAL A 70 18.17 11.08 -3.25
C VAL A 70 16.94 11.88 -2.86
N ALA A 71 17.09 12.70 -1.80
CA ALA A 71 16.17 13.75 -1.41
C ALA A 71 17.01 14.99 -1.07
N ASN A 72 17.04 15.97 -1.97
CA ASN A 72 17.70 17.25 -1.74
C ASN A 72 16.92 18.39 -2.43
N CYS A 73 17.47 19.60 -2.46
CA CYS A 73 16.79 20.77 -3.00
C CYS A 73 16.76 20.87 -4.52
N ASP A 74 17.54 20.04 -5.20
CA ASP A 74 17.62 20.03 -6.65
C ASP A 74 16.90 18.83 -7.24
N THR A 75 16.93 17.68 -6.57
CA THR A 75 16.47 16.41 -7.12
C THR A 75 15.87 15.51 -6.05
N ILE A 76 14.80 14.83 -6.45
CA ILE A 76 14.26 13.65 -5.77
C ILE A 76 14.39 12.48 -6.74
N ALA A 77 15.08 11.42 -6.33
CA ALA A 77 15.38 10.29 -7.21
C ALA A 77 15.43 8.95 -6.47
N GLY A 78 15.28 7.90 -7.25
CA GLY A 78 15.27 6.53 -6.76
C GLY A 78 14.99 5.55 -7.88
N TRP A 79 14.53 4.37 -7.50
CA TRP A 79 13.98 3.40 -8.43
C TRP A 79 12.83 2.63 -7.77
N VAL A 80 11.92 2.11 -8.58
CA VAL A 80 10.87 1.20 -8.16
C VAL A 80 10.56 0.23 -9.30
N LYS A 81 10.37 -1.04 -8.95
CA LYS A 81 9.92 -2.08 -9.86
C LYS A 81 8.73 -2.80 -9.24
N ASP A 82 7.71 -3.03 -10.05
CA ASP A 82 6.67 -4.01 -9.74
C ASP A 82 7.03 -5.37 -10.36
N GLY A 83 6.82 -6.46 -9.63
CA GLY A 83 7.07 -7.82 -10.12
C GLY A 83 5.96 -8.35 -11.02
N ASP A 84 4.77 -7.74 -10.97
CA ASP A 84 3.61 -8.16 -11.78
C ASP A 84 3.79 -7.81 -13.27
N THR A 85 4.70 -6.88 -13.60
CA THR A 85 5.03 -6.50 -14.99
C THR A 85 6.52 -6.23 -15.23
N THR A 86 6.91 -6.15 -16.51
CA THR A 86 8.24 -5.67 -16.96
C THR A 86 8.19 -4.21 -17.41
N ALA A 87 7.00 -3.63 -17.51
CA ALA A 87 6.82 -2.22 -17.80
C ALA A 87 7.27 -1.35 -16.61
N PRO A 88 7.70 -0.10 -16.86
CA PRO A 88 7.92 0.87 -15.78
C PRO A 88 6.65 1.08 -14.94
N THR A 89 6.81 1.09 -13.62
CA THR A 89 5.73 1.45 -12.68
C THR A 89 5.82 2.94 -12.29
N TRP A 90 5.06 3.35 -11.29
CA TRP A 90 4.90 4.72 -10.83
C TRP A 90 5.28 4.88 -9.36
N VAL A 91 5.60 6.11 -8.96
CA VAL A 91 5.74 6.51 -7.56
C VAL A 91 4.80 7.65 -7.23
N THR A 92 4.32 7.68 -5.98
CA THR A 92 3.68 8.86 -5.39
C THR A 92 4.59 9.43 -4.31
N ILE A 93 4.73 10.76 -4.29
CA ILE A 93 5.56 11.49 -3.34
C ILE A 93 4.63 12.26 -2.43
N HIS A 94 4.78 12.03 -1.12
CA HIS A 94 4.00 12.68 -0.07
C HIS A 94 4.91 13.48 0.85
N ARG A 95 4.42 14.62 1.35
CA ARG A 95 5.08 15.40 2.39
C ARG A 95 4.41 15.22 3.75
N ASP A 96 5.23 15.39 4.79
CA ASP A 96 4.90 15.47 6.22
C ASP A 96 4.36 14.17 6.86
N ALA A 97 3.76 13.26 6.07
CA ALA A 97 3.42 11.92 6.50
C ALA A 97 3.40 10.94 5.31
N ALA A 98 3.39 9.64 5.60
CA ALA A 98 3.15 8.61 4.59
C ALA A 98 1.68 8.59 4.13
N TRP A 99 1.39 7.93 3.01
CA TRP A 99 0.01 7.62 2.61
C TRP A 99 -0.69 6.85 3.74
N PRO A 100 -1.99 7.10 4.02
CA PRO A 100 -2.90 8.04 3.35
C PRO A 100 -2.95 9.44 3.99
N ASN A 101 -2.05 9.75 4.93
CA ASN A 101 -2.15 10.95 5.76
C ASN A 101 -1.31 12.13 5.25
N GLY A 102 -0.30 11.86 4.42
CA GLY A 102 0.55 12.89 3.83
C GLY A 102 -0.13 13.67 2.71
N GLN A 103 0.38 14.87 2.43
CA GLN A 103 -0.05 15.62 1.25
C GLN A 103 0.72 15.12 0.03
N GLU A 104 0.02 14.62 -0.99
CA GLU A 104 0.62 14.29 -2.28
C GLU A 104 1.17 15.56 -2.95
N VAL A 105 2.41 15.48 -3.43
CA VAL A 105 3.09 16.59 -4.11
C VAL A 105 3.50 16.25 -5.54
N ALA A 106 3.61 14.97 -5.88
CA ALA A 106 3.91 14.51 -7.23
C ALA A 106 3.55 13.03 -7.43
N VAL A 107 3.25 12.69 -8.67
CA VAL A 107 3.19 11.32 -9.20
C VAL A 107 4.16 11.24 -10.38
N VAL A 108 5.02 10.24 -10.40
CA VAL A 108 6.12 10.14 -11.38
C VAL A 108 6.22 8.72 -11.91
N GLN A 109 6.38 8.57 -13.23
CA GLN A 109 6.70 7.27 -13.81
C GLN A 109 8.19 6.95 -13.63
N ALA A 110 8.51 5.75 -13.17
CA ALA A 110 9.88 5.31 -12.96
C ALA A 110 10.43 4.61 -14.21
N ASN A 111 10.60 5.35 -15.30
CA ASN A 111 10.97 4.82 -16.62
C ASN A 111 12.43 5.08 -17.03
N LEU A 112 13.26 5.61 -16.13
CA LEU A 112 14.66 5.92 -16.42
C LEU A 112 15.53 4.67 -16.32
N TYR A 113 16.48 4.54 -17.24
CA TYR A 113 17.44 3.43 -17.26
C TYR A 113 18.41 3.51 -16.07
N ARG A 114 18.58 2.41 -15.35
CA ARG A 114 19.50 2.25 -14.22
C ARG A 114 20.42 1.04 -14.45
N ALA A 115 21.65 1.32 -14.88
CA ALA A 115 22.63 0.29 -15.22
C ALA A 115 22.98 -0.63 -14.04
N ASP A 116 22.88 -0.10 -12.82
CA ASP A 116 23.22 -0.72 -11.54
C ASP A 116 22.20 -1.75 -11.04
N LEU A 117 20.98 -1.79 -11.60
CA LEU A 117 19.96 -2.76 -11.19
C LEU A 117 20.30 -4.17 -11.67
N ASP A 118 20.12 -5.19 -10.83
CA ASP A 118 20.40 -6.60 -11.18
C ASP A 118 19.22 -7.31 -11.87
N PHE A 119 18.42 -6.55 -12.62
CA PHE A 119 17.29 -7.05 -13.39
C PHE A 119 17.61 -6.99 -14.90
N ALA A 120 16.96 -7.85 -15.69
CA ALA A 120 17.09 -7.82 -17.14
C ALA A 120 16.49 -6.54 -17.74
N ASP A 121 15.33 -6.15 -17.22
CA ASP A 121 14.66 -4.87 -17.46
C ASP A 121 15.16 -3.82 -16.47
N LYS A 122 15.79 -2.75 -16.97
CA LYS A 122 16.49 -1.74 -16.16
C LYS A 122 15.84 -0.35 -16.17
N ASN A 123 14.69 -0.20 -16.82
CA ASN A 123 13.97 1.08 -16.92
C ASN A 123 13.02 1.24 -15.73
N HIS A 124 13.59 1.36 -14.54
CA HIS A 124 12.87 1.41 -13.25
C HIS A 124 13.26 2.61 -12.39
N GLY A 125 14.08 3.52 -12.92
CA GLY A 125 14.52 4.73 -12.21
C GLY A 125 13.53 5.87 -12.33
N PHE A 126 13.46 6.72 -11.30
CA PHE A 126 12.81 8.03 -11.38
C PHE A 126 13.79 9.11 -10.91
N SER A 127 13.68 10.30 -11.50
CA SER A 127 14.44 11.47 -11.11
C SER A 127 13.67 12.72 -11.54
N ILE A 128 13.26 13.53 -10.57
CA ILE A 128 12.55 14.78 -10.83
C ILE A 128 13.26 15.95 -10.14
N PRO A 129 13.15 17.18 -10.70
CA PRO A 129 13.52 18.35 -9.94
C PRO A 129 12.63 18.48 -8.70
N THR A 130 13.20 18.85 -7.56
CA THR A 130 12.44 19.03 -6.32
C THR A 130 11.36 20.11 -6.51
N PRO A 131 10.06 19.75 -6.38
CA PRO A 131 8.95 20.70 -6.57
C PRO A 131 9.08 21.95 -5.69
N ALA A 132 8.72 23.11 -6.25
CA ALA A 132 8.76 24.38 -5.53
C ALA A 132 7.89 24.36 -4.24
N SER A 133 6.82 23.57 -4.21
CA SER A 133 5.96 23.38 -3.04
C SER A 133 6.65 22.76 -1.82
N LEU A 134 7.83 22.16 -2.02
CA LEU A 134 8.67 21.59 -0.98
C LEU A 134 9.79 22.55 -0.54
N LYS A 135 10.01 23.65 -1.25
CA LYS A 135 11.03 24.67 -0.94
C LYS A 135 10.45 25.73 -0.02
N THR A 136 10.04 25.32 1.16
CA THR A 136 9.31 26.16 2.12
C THR A 136 10.23 27.00 3.01
N GLY A 137 11.55 26.77 2.96
CA GLY A 137 12.51 27.30 3.92
C GLY A 137 12.56 26.54 5.25
N LEU A 138 11.66 25.59 5.49
CA LEU A 138 11.64 24.77 6.71
C LEU A 138 11.92 23.30 6.38
N PRO A 139 12.36 22.49 7.35
CA PRO A 139 12.48 21.05 7.16
C PRO A 139 11.13 20.41 6.81
N VAL A 140 11.13 19.59 5.75
CA VAL A 140 9.98 18.81 5.27
C VAL A 140 10.42 17.36 5.12
N ARG A 141 9.60 16.43 5.59
CA ARG A 141 9.88 14.99 5.43
C ARG A 141 9.08 14.40 4.26
N LEU A 142 9.79 13.72 3.36
CA LEU A 142 9.25 13.12 2.14
C LEU A 142 9.11 11.62 2.28
N TYR A 143 7.96 11.11 1.85
CA TYR A 143 7.60 9.70 1.84
C TYR A 143 7.27 9.29 0.42
N ILE A 144 8.03 8.36 -0.16
CA ILE A 144 7.83 7.90 -1.54
C ILE A 144 7.22 6.50 -1.50
N HIS A 145 6.08 6.31 -2.15
CA HIS A 145 5.47 4.99 -2.27
C HIS A 145 5.60 4.49 -3.71
N GLY A 146 5.92 3.21 -3.87
CA GLY A 146 5.82 2.53 -5.15
C GLY A 146 4.37 2.15 -5.41
N ILE A 147 3.82 2.52 -6.56
CA ILE A 147 2.45 2.17 -6.92
C ILE A 147 2.42 0.71 -7.37
N ASN A 148 1.53 -0.07 -6.75
CA ASN A 148 1.26 -1.44 -7.18
C ASN A 148 0.42 -1.41 -8.48
N VAL A 149 0.87 -2.15 -9.48
CA VAL A 149 0.23 -2.25 -10.78
C VAL A 149 -0.10 -3.70 -11.10
N ASP A 150 -1.12 -3.91 -11.94
CA ASP A 150 -1.46 -5.23 -12.44
C ASP A 150 -0.52 -5.74 -13.53
N ALA A 151 -0.76 -6.96 -14.01
CA ALA A 151 0.02 -7.56 -15.10
C ALA A 151 0.02 -6.75 -16.41
N ASN A 152 -0.95 -5.85 -16.61
CA ASN A 152 -1.03 -4.94 -17.75
C ASN A 152 -0.28 -3.61 -17.49
N GLY A 153 0.14 -3.35 -16.25
CA GLY A 153 0.74 -2.09 -15.82
C GLY A 153 -0.29 -1.04 -15.38
N ASP A 154 -1.55 -1.42 -15.20
CA ASP A 154 -2.61 -0.54 -14.72
C ASP A 154 -2.59 -0.47 -13.19
N TRP A 155 -2.92 0.68 -12.59
CA TRP A 155 -2.87 0.86 -11.13
C TRP A 155 -3.89 -0.05 -10.42
N ASP A 156 -3.42 -0.94 -9.54
CA ASP A 156 -4.33 -1.72 -8.70
C ASP A 156 -4.64 -0.98 -7.41
N VAL A 157 -5.78 -0.28 -7.42
CA VAL A 157 -6.30 0.48 -6.27
C VAL A 157 -6.63 -0.39 -5.05
N ASN A 158 -6.69 -1.71 -5.21
CA ASN A 158 -6.95 -2.65 -4.10
C ASN A 158 -5.67 -3.26 -3.54
N ALA A 159 -4.52 -3.00 -4.15
CA ALA A 159 -3.24 -3.54 -3.74
C ALA A 159 -2.44 -2.55 -2.88
N LEU A 160 -1.53 -3.10 -2.09
CA LEU A 160 -0.67 -2.30 -1.22
C LEU A 160 0.44 -1.64 -2.04
N SER A 161 0.47 -0.31 -2.01
CA SER A 161 1.57 0.51 -2.50
C SER A 161 2.56 0.81 -1.35
N PRO A 162 3.73 0.17 -1.29
CA PRO A 162 4.63 0.24 -0.13
C PRO A 162 5.45 1.53 -0.08
N LEU A 163 5.81 1.94 1.13
CA LEU A 163 6.80 2.99 1.37
C LEU A 163 8.20 2.51 0.96
N LEU A 164 8.82 3.19 0.01
CA LEU A 164 10.19 2.92 -0.43
C LEU A 164 11.19 3.29 0.67
N SER A 165 12.24 2.47 0.83
CA SER A 165 13.25 2.62 1.89
C SER A 165 12.71 2.59 3.34
N GLN A 166 11.44 2.26 3.55
CA GLN A 166 10.76 2.11 4.85
C GLN A 166 10.72 3.35 5.76
N THR A 167 11.38 4.45 5.38
CA THR A 167 11.44 5.69 6.17
C THR A 167 11.35 6.90 5.26
N GLY A 168 10.74 7.98 5.75
CA GLY A 168 10.77 9.26 5.04
C GLY A 168 12.14 9.95 5.15
N LYS A 169 12.52 10.70 4.11
CA LYS A 169 13.75 11.49 4.08
C LYS A 169 13.44 12.97 4.26
N GLU A 170 14.24 13.64 5.07
CA GLU A 170 14.08 15.08 5.29
C GLU A 170 14.82 15.86 4.20
N ILE A 171 14.18 16.92 3.72
CA ILE A 171 14.80 17.97 2.93
C ILE A 171 14.54 19.30 3.63
N CYS A 172 15.49 20.22 3.55
CA CYS A 172 15.29 21.58 3.96
C CYS A 172 15.92 22.49 2.91
N CYS A 173 15.11 23.35 2.29
CA CYS A 173 15.52 24.20 1.18
C CYS A 173 15.20 25.66 1.48
N GLY A 174 16.23 26.43 1.88
CA GLY A 174 16.17 27.86 2.15
C GLY A 174 17.11 28.28 3.27
N ASP A 175 17.07 29.56 3.63
CA ASP A 175 18.04 30.18 4.55
C ASP A 175 17.87 29.71 6.02
N LEU A 176 16.69 29.21 6.41
CA LEU A 176 16.43 28.65 7.74
C LEU A 176 16.81 27.17 7.86
N CYS A 177 17.57 26.64 6.90
CA CYS A 177 18.02 25.24 6.88
C CYS A 177 19.47 25.05 7.37
N ASP A 178 20.13 26.14 7.76
CA ASP A 178 21.55 26.18 8.12
C ASP A 178 21.81 26.04 9.64
N PHE A 179 20.91 25.36 10.36
CA PHE A 179 21.02 25.29 11.82
C PHE A 179 22.09 24.32 12.35
N ASP A 180 22.91 23.69 11.50
CA ASP A 180 23.94 22.77 12.01
C ASP A 180 25.19 22.60 11.14
N SER A 181 26.03 23.63 11.07
CA SER A 181 27.48 23.40 10.92
C SER A 181 28.35 24.10 11.97
N GLY A 182 27.74 24.66 13.02
CA GLY A 182 28.42 25.21 14.18
C GLY A 182 27.60 26.34 14.77
N GLY A 183 27.16 26.19 16.01
CA GLY A 183 26.41 27.22 16.71
C GLY A 183 27.22 28.52 16.86
N ASP A 184 27.09 29.40 15.88
CA ASP A 184 27.31 30.83 16.05
C ASP A 184 25.98 31.52 15.78
N PHE A 185 25.46 32.12 16.84
CA PHE A 185 24.21 32.86 16.84
C PHE A 185 24.44 34.12 16.01
N VAL A 186 24.24 34.05 14.70
CA VAL A 186 24.22 35.24 13.86
C VAL A 186 22.94 35.99 14.24
N ASP A 187 23.13 37.08 14.99
CA ASP A 187 22.10 38.07 15.30
C ASP A 187 21.29 38.39 14.05
N ILE A 188 20.01 37.99 14.06
CA ILE A 188 19.02 38.49 13.11
C ILE A 188 18.83 39.98 13.44
N PRO A 189 19.13 40.93 12.51
CA PRO A 189 18.74 42.31 12.73
C PRO A 189 17.23 42.37 12.73
N GLN A 190 16.66 42.66 13.90
CA GLN A 190 15.26 43.02 14.05
C GLN A 190 14.98 44.23 13.14
N GLN A 191 14.14 44.04 12.12
CA GLN A 191 13.46 45.11 11.40
C GLN A 191 12.02 45.22 11.89
#